data_AF-A0A139Q2G7-F1
#
_entry.id   AF-A0A139Q2G7-F1
#
_cell.length_a   1.000
_cell.length_b   1.000
_cell.length_c   1.000
_cell.angle_alpha   90.00
_cell.angle_beta   90.00
_cell.angle_gamma   90.00
#
_symmetry.space_group_name_H-M   'P 1'
#
loop_
_entity.id
_entity.type
_entity.pdbx_description
1 polymer ?
#
loop_
_entity_poly.entity_id
_entity_poly.type
_entity_poly.pdbx_seq_one_letter_code
_entity_poly.pdbx_strand_id
1 'polypeptide(L)'
;MLKRLWMIFGPVLIAGLLVFLLIFFYPTEMNHDLGAEKRSAVATTIDSFKERSQKVRALSDPNMRFVPFFGSSEWLRFDGAHPAVLAEKYNRSYRPYLLGQRGAASLNQYFGMQQMLPQLENKQVVYVISPQWFSKNGYEPAAFQQYFNGDQLTSFLEHQSGDQASQYAATRLLQQFPNVAMKDLVQKLASEEELSTADNEMIELLARFNERQASFFGQFSVRGYVNYDKYVVKYLKTLPDQFSYQAIEDIVKADAEKNTSNNDLGMENYFYNTQIKKDLKKLKDSQKSFTYLKSPEYNDLQLVLTQFSKSKVNPIFIIPPVNKKWMDYAGLREDMYQQTVQKIRYQLESQGFTNIADFSKDGGEPFFMKDTIHLGWLGWLAFDKAVDPFLSNPTPAPTYHLNERFFSKDWATYDGDVKEFQ
;
A
#
# COMPACT_ATOMS: atom_id res chain seq x y z
N MET A 1 -16.68 -43.70 32.38
CA MET A 1 -16.60 -42.25 32.17
C MET A 1 -16.24 -41.85 30.74
N LEU A 2 -15.20 -42.42 30.12
CA LEU A 2 -14.80 -42.09 28.73
C LEU A 2 -15.94 -42.20 27.70
N LYS A 3 -16.79 -43.23 27.77
CA LYS A 3 -17.92 -43.40 26.82
C LYS A 3 -18.95 -42.27 26.91
N ARG A 4 -19.22 -41.74 28.11
CA ARG A 4 -20.13 -40.59 28.31
C ARG A 4 -19.47 -39.28 27.86
N LEU A 5 -18.19 -39.09 28.16
CA LEU A 5 -17.41 -37.95 27.66
C LEU A 5 -17.33 -37.92 26.13
N TRP A 6 -17.12 -39.07 25.48
CA TRP A 6 -17.12 -39.18 24.02
C TRP A 6 -18.50 -38.92 23.40
N MET A 7 -19.60 -39.34 24.02
CA MET A 7 -20.95 -39.02 23.50
C MET A 7 -21.28 -37.52 23.59
N ILE A 8 -20.63 -36.78 24.50
CA ILE A 8 -20.82 -35.33 24.67
C ILE A 8 -19.87 -34.55 23.77
N PHE A 9 -18.57 -34.85 23.80
CA PHE A 9 -17.54 -34.09 23.10
C PHE A 9 -17.13 -34.68 21.75
N GLY A 10 -17.32 -35.99 21.53
CA GLY A 10 -16.98 -36.66 20.28
C GLY A 10 -17.66 -36.06 19.05
N PRO A 11 -18.97 -35.76 19.07
CA PRO A 11 -19.62 -35.07 17.95
C PRO A 11 -19.02 -33.70 17.65
N VAL A 12 -18.64 -32.93 18.68
CA VAL A 12 -18.01 -31.60 18.51
C VAL A 12 -16.61 -31.73 17.92
N LEU A 13 -15.81 -32.69 18.39
CA LEU A 13 -14.48 -32.97 17.85
C LEU A 13 -14.54 -33.44 16.40
N ILE A 14 -15.49 -34.33 16.07
CA ILE A 14 -15.72 -34.79 14.70
C ILE A 14 -16.16 -33.63 13.82
N ALA A 15 -17.10 -32.80 14.27
CA ALA A 15 -17.53 -31.62 13.51
C ALA A 15 -16.37 -30.66 13.25
N GLY A 16 -15.54 -30.37 14.26
CA GLY A 16 -14.35 -29.56 14.11
C GLY A 16 -13.34 -30.15 13.12
N LEU A 17 -13.09 -31.47 13.19
CA LEU A 17 -12.24 -32.17 12.25
C LEU A 17 -12.80 -32.11 10.82
N LEU A 18 -14.10 -32.30 10.64
CA LEU A 18 -14.74 -32.22 9.32
C LEU A 18 -14.63 -30.81 8.72
N VAL A 19 -14.82 -29.76 9.52
CA VAL A 19 -14.62 -28.37 9.07
C VAL A 19 -13.15 -28.12 8.71
N PHE A 20 -12.22 -28.59 9.54
CA PHE A 20 -10.79 -28.50 9.24
C PHE A 20 -10.45 -29.18 7.92
N LEU A 21 -10.90 -30.42 7.71
CA LEU A 21 -10.67 -31.18 6.47
C LEU A 21 -11.34 -30.49 5.27
N LEU A 22 -12.55 -29.95 5.42
CA LEU A 22 -13.22 -29.19 4.36
C LEU A 22 -12.39 -28.00 3.91
N ILE A 23 -11.88 -27.19 4.83
CA ILE A 23 -11.01 -26.05 4.52
C ILE A 23 -9.68 -26.54 3.94
N PHE A 24 -9.06 -27.53 4.57
CA PHE A 24 -7.74 -28.04 4.19
C PHE A 24 -7.73 -28.69 2.80
N PHE A 25 -8.85 -29.26 2.35
CA PHE A 25 -9.00 -29.83 1.01
C PHE A 25 -9.73 -28.92 0.01
N TYR A 26 -10.14 -27.71 0.41
CA TYR A 26 -10.80 -26.77 -0.49
C TYR A 26 -9.87 -26.39 -1.66
N PRO A 27 -10.36 -26.39 -2.92
CA PRO A 27 -9.54 -26.02 -4.07
C PRO A 27 -9.11 -24.55 -4.01
N THR A 28 -7.87 -24.28 -4.41
CA THR A 28 -7.33 -22.92 -4.52
C THR A 28 -7.53 -22.32 -5.93
N GLU A 29 -8.05 -23.10 -6.88
CA GLU A 29 -8.40 -22.61 -8.21
C GLU A 29 -9.50 -21.54 -8.11
N MET A 30 -9.26 -20.41 -8.76
CA MET A 30 -10.16 -19.26 -8.72
C MET A 30 -10.91 -19.10 -10.02
N ASN A 31 -12.23 -19.04 -9.92
CA ASN A 31 -13.06 -18.55 -11.02
C ASN A 31 -12.92 -17.03 -11.12
N HIS A 32 -12.66 -16.54 -12.32
CA HIS A 32 -12.54 -15.11 -12.61
C HIS A 32 -13.91 -14.50 -12.97
N ASP A 33 -14.17 -13.31 -12.45
CA ASP A 33 -15.34 -12.50 -12.77
C ASP A 33 -14.91 -11.04 -12.82
N LEU A 34 -14.81 -10.50 -14.03
CA LEU A 34 -14.31 -9.15 -14.27
C LEU A 34 -15.10 -8.09 -13.50
N GLY A 35 -16.41 -8.27 -13.33
CA GLY A 35 -17.25 -7.34 -12.59
C GLY A 35 -16.95 -7.33 -11.09
N ALA A 36 -16.74 -8.50 -10.50
CA ALA A 36 -16.34 -8.67 -9.11
C ALA A 36 -14.91 -8.18 -8.88
N GLU A 37 -13.99 -8.47 -9.79
CA GLU A 37 -12.59 -8.05 -9.71
C GLU A 37 -12.45 -6.53 -9.81
N LYS A 38 -13.17 -5.87 -10.74
CA LYS A 38 -13.25 -4.40 -10.81
C LYS A 38 -13.79 -3.79 -9.51
N ARG A 39 -14.80 -4.42 -8.89
CA ARG A 39 -15.36 -3.99 -7.61
C ARG A 39 -14.36 -4.15 -6.46
N SER A 40 -13.68 -5.28 -6.38
CA SER A 40 -12.63 -5.54 -5.39
C SER A 40 -11.43 -4.59 -5.57
N ALA A 41 -11.03 -4.32 -6.80
CA ALA A 41 -9.89 -3.45 -7.14
C ALA A 41 -10.06 -2.01 -6.64
N VAL A 42 -11.29 -1.53 -6.46
CA VAL A 42 -11.60 -0.18 -5.93
C VAL A 42 -12.39 -0.20 -4.63
N ALA A 43 -12.51 -1.36 -3.98
CA ALA A 43 -13.28 -1.48 -2.75
C ALA A 43 -12.68 -0.58 -1.65
N THR A 44 -11.34 -0.51 -1.57
CA THR A 44 -10.58 0.33 -0.64
C THR A 44 -11.14 0.26 0.79
N THR A 45 -11.39 -0.95 1.29
CA THR A 45 -11.81 -1.21 2.68
C THR A 45 -10.68 -1.89 3.45
N ILE A 46 -10.74 -1.83 4.78
CA ILE A 46 -9.79 -2.54 5.66
C ILE A 46 -9.80 -4.05 5.38
N ASP A 47 -10.98 -4.62 5.16
CA ASP A 47 -11.12 -6.05 4.87
C ASP A 47 -10.48 -6.39 3.52
N SER A 48 -10.79 -5.63 2.46
CA SER A 48 -10.22 -5.84 1.13
C SER A 48 -8.69 -5.68 1.09
N PHE A 49 -8.13 -4.77 1.89
CA PHE A 49 -6.67 -4.60 2.01
C PHE A 49 -5.98 -5.88 2.51
N LYS A 50 -6.56 -6.54 3.51
CA LYS A 50 -6.03 -7.74 4.16
C LYS A 50 -6.32 -9.03 3.38
N GLU A 51 -7.38 -9.03 2.59
CA GLU A 51 -7.94 -10.25 1.99
C GLU A 51 -7.12 -10.78 0.81
N ARG A 52 -6.57 -11.99 0.93
CA ARG A 52 -5.79 -12.67 -0.12
C ARG A 52 -6.64 -13.02 -1.33
N SER A 53 -7.82 -13.61 -1.12
CA SER A 53 -8.61 -14.20 -2.21
C SER A 53 -8.97 -13.16 -3.29
N GLN A 54 -9.40 -11.98 -2.88
CA GLN A 54 -9.80 -10.92 -3.81
C GLN A 54 -8.63 -10.35 -4.62
N LYS A 55 -7.49 -10.08 -3.96
CA LYS A 55 -6.31 -9.52 -4.62
C LYS A 55 -5.70 -10.54 -5.57
N VAL A 56 -5.57 -11.80 -5.16
CA VAL A 56 -5.02 -12.85 -6.00
C VAL A 56 -5.94 -13.14 -7.18
N ARG A 57 -7.26 -13.22 -6.98
CA ARG A 57 -8.24 -13.41 -8.07
C ARG A 57 -8.06 -12.36 -9.17
N ALA A 58 -8.06 -11.08 -8.81
CA ALA A 58 -7.92 -10.02 -9.81
C ALA A 58 -6.53 -10.00 -10.46
N LEU A 59 -5.46 -10.15 -9.68
CA LEU A 59 -4.09 -10.07 -10.20
C LEU A 59 -3.65 -11.31 -10.99
N SER A 60 -4.45 -12.39 -10.97
CA SER A 60 -4.22 -13.60 -11.77
C SER A 60 -5.19 -13.78 -12.94
N ASP A 61 -6.13 -12.85 -13.18
CA ASP A 61 -7.04 -12.96 -14.33
C ASP A 61 -6.26 -12.91 -15.66
N PRO A 62 -6.35 -13.95 -16.51
CA PRO A 62 -5.69 -13.96 -17.81
C PRO A 62 -6.33 -13.01 -18.83
N ASN A 63 -7.57 -12.56 -18.61
CA ASN A 63 -8.35 -11.78 -19.58
C ASN A 63 -8.27 -10.26 -19.33
N MET A 64 -8.02 -9.85 -18.08
CA MET A 64 -7.86 -8.45 -17.71
C MET A 64 -6.62 -8.25 -16.86
N ARG A 65 -5.75 -7.34 -17.29
CA ARG A 65 -4.55 -6.99 -16.54
C ARG A 65 -4.87 -6.03 -15.40
N PHE A 66 -4.94 -6.55 -14.18
CA PHE A 66 -4.91 -5.72 -12.98
C PHE A 66 -3.47 -5.38 -12.58
N VAL A 67 -3.22 -4.13 -12.20
CA VAL A 67 -1.89 -3.64 -11.78
C VAL A 67 -1.96 -3.23 -10.31
N PRO A 68 -1.07 -3.71 -9.43
CA PRO A 68 -1.00 -3.27 -8.04
C PRO A 68 -0.65 -1.78 -7.92
N PHE A 69 -1.49 -1.02 -7.22
CA PHE A 69 -1.27 0.40 -6.89
C PHE A 69 -1.11 0.51 -5.37
N PHE A 70 0.14 0.44 -4.90
CA PHE A 70 0.49 0.51 -3.49
C PHE A 70 0.53 1.95 -3.00
N GLY A 71 -0.08 2.20 -1.85
CA GLY A 71 -0.08 3.51 -1.21
C GLY A 71 -0.76 3.49 0.15
N SER A 72 -1.36 4.61 0.54
CA SER A 72 -2.08 4.81 1.79
C SER A 72 -3.49 5.35 1.51
N SER A 73 -3.84 6.52 2.03
CA SER A 73 -5.13 7.18 1.82
C SER A 73 -5.25 7.96 0.50
N GLU A 74 -4.21 8.01 -0.34
CA GLU A 74 -4.22 8.67 -1.65
C GLU A 74 -5.37 8.13 -2.51
N TRP A 75 -5.55 6.80 -2.54
CA TRP A 75 -6.58 6.12 -3.32
C TRP A 75 -8.01 6.34 -2.84
N LEU A 76 -8.20 6.94 -1.65
CA LEU A 76 -9.51 7.23 -1.11
C LEU A 76 -10.08 8.57 -1.63
N ARG A 77 -9.29 9.34 -2.39
CA ARG A 77 -9.63 10.68 -2.90
C ARG A 77 -10.02 10.62 -4.39
N PHE A 78 -11.23 10.11 -4.65
CA PHE A 78 -11.75 9.99 -6.01
C PHE A 78 -12.29 11.30 -6.59
N ASP A 79 -11.94 11.55 -7.84
CA ASP A 79 -12.51 12.56 -8.73
C ASP A 79 -12.40 12.09 -10.19
N GLY A 80 -12.80 12.95 -11.15
CA GLY A 80 -12.80 12.61 -12.57
C GLY A 80 -11.43 12.26 -13.16
N ALA A 81 -10.32 12.72 -12.56
CA ALA A 81 -8.97 12.41 -13.04
C ALA A 81 -8.35 11.20 -12.32
N HIS A 82 -9.01 10.62 -11.31
CA HIS A 82 -8.46 9.50 -10.56
C HIS A 82 -8.11 8.30 -11.48
N PRO A 83 -6.98 7.60 -11.26
CA PRO A 83 -6.49 6.58 -12.20
C PRO A 83 -7.48 5.45 -12.48
N ALA A 84 -8.26 5.02 -11.47
CA ALA A 84 -9.29 4.00 -11.67
C ALA A 84 -10.46 4.47 -12.56
N VAL A 85 -10.78 5.78 -12.52
CA VAL A 85 -11.82 6.39 -13.37
C VAL A 85 -11.32 6.48 -14.80
N LEU A 86 -10.10 7.01 -15.01
CA LEU A 86 -9.51 7.14 -16.34
C LEU A 86 -9.33 5.78 -17.02
N ALA A 87 -8.81 4.79 -16.31
CA ALA A 87 -8.62 3.45 -16.85
C ALA A 87 -9.96 2.79 -17.28
N GLU A 88 -11.03 3.01 -16.51
CA GLU A 88 -12.36 2.50 -16.85
C GLU A 88 -13.01 3.27 -18.01
N LYS A 89 -13.02 4.61 -17.96
CA LYS A 89 -13.66 5.48 -18.98
C LYS A 89 -13.08 5.26 -20.37
N TYR A 90 -11.75 5.19 -20.45
CA TYR A 90 -11.03 5.10 -21.73
C TYR A 90 -10.61 3.67 -22.07
N ASN A 91 -11.18 2.69 -21.38
CA ASN A 91 -10.96 1.26 -21.58
C ASN A 91 -9.49 0.90 -21.79
N ARG A 92 -8.62 1.32 -20.87
CA ARG A 92 -7.17 1.08 -20.98
C ARG A 92 -6.83 -0.41 -20.95
N SER A 93 -5.62 -0.74 -21.38
CA SER A 93 -5.08 -2.10 -21.35
C SER A 93 -4.84 -2.67 -19.94
N TYR A 94 -5.11 -1.88 -18.90
CA TYR A 94 -4.97 -2.27 -17.50
C TYR A 94 -6.08 -1.70 -16.62
N ARG A 95 -6.22 -2.23 -15.40
CA ARG A 95 -7.02 -1.66 -14.32
C ARG A 95 -6.19 -1.52 -13.04
N PRO A 96 -6.21 -0.38 -12.35
CA PRO A 96 -5.58 -0.25 -11.04
C PRO A 96 -6.27 -1.15 -10.01
N TYR A 97 -5.49 -1.92 -9.25
CA TYR A 97 -5.91 -2.59 -8.03
C TYR A 97 -5.35 -1.82 -6.83
N LEU A 98 -6.22 -1.05 -6.16
CA LEU A 98 -5.84 -0.05 -5.16
C LEU A 98 -5.52 -0.71 -3.81
N LEU A 99 -4.23 -0.80 -3.48
CA LEU A 99 -3.70 -1.37 -2.25
C LEU A 99 -3.23 -0.25 -1.32
N GLY A 100 -4.16 0.41 -0.66
CA GLY A 100 -3.84 1.43 0.33
C GLY A 100 -5.00 1.75 1.25
N GLN A 101 -4.66 2.10 2.49
CA GLN A 101 -5.56 2.60 3.52
C GLN A 101 -4.87 3.68 4.35
N ARG A 102 -5.66 4.47 5.09
CA ARG A 102 -5.14 5.53 5.95
C ARG A 102 -4.13 4.98 6.95
N GLY A 103 -2.89 5.47 6.89
CA GLY A 103 -1.83 5.07 7.81
C GLY A 103 -1.13 3.75 7.46
N ALA A 104 -1.48 3.10 6.35
CA ALA A 104 -0.67 2.03 5.79
C ALA A 104 0.61 2.62 5.18
N ALA A 105 1.76 2.05 5.54
CA ALA A 105 3.08 2.43 5.04
C ALA A 105 3.86 1.18 4.59
N SER A 106 5.18 1.27 4.42
CA SER A 106 5.95 0.22 3.74
C SER A 106 5.90 -1.14 4.44
N LEU A 107 5.90 -1.19 5.78
CA LEU A 107 5.82 -2.47 6.47
C LEU A 107 4.48 -3.19 6.26
N ASN A 108 3.35 -2.45 6.26
CA ASN A 108 2.05 -3.06 5.94
C ASN A 108 2.02 -3.58 4.51
N GLN A 109 2.59 -2.82 3.57
CA GLN A 109 2.66 -3.26 2.18
C GLN A 109 3.53 -4.50 2.02
N TYR A 110 4.70 -4.55 2.66
CA TYR A 110 5.58 -5.71 2.65
C TYR A 110 4.87 -6.99 3.11
N PHE A 111 4.17 -6.96 4.24
CA PHE A 111 3.40 -8.12 4.70
C PHE A 111 2.23 -8.47 3.78
N GLY A 112 1.57 -7.46 3.20
CA GLY A 112 0.53 -7.65 2.19
C GLY A 112 1.03 -8.31 0.90
N MET A 113 2.29 -8.05 0.49
CA MET A 113 2.93 -8.68 -0.68
C MET A 113 3.13 -10.18 -0.48
N GLN A 114 3.41 -10.64 0.75
CA GLN A 114 3.66 -12.06 1.03
C GLN A 114 2.47 -12.96 0.66
N GLN A 115 1.25 -12.41 0.62
CA GLN A 115 0.04 -13.14 0.23
C GLN A 115 -0.11 -13.31 -1.30
N MET A 116 0.73 -12.64 -2.11
CA MET A 116 0.55 -12.52 -3.57
C MET A 116 1.86 -12.52 -4.35
N LEU A 117 2.93 -13.12 -3.82
CA LEU A 117 4.26 -13.13 -4.46
C LEU A 117 4.22 -13.65 -5.91
N PRO A 118 3.54 -14.77 -6.24
CA PRO A 118 3.47 -15.24 -7.62
C PRO A 118 2.78 -14.26 -8.57
N GLN A 119 1.85 -13.45 -8.07
CA GLN A 119 1.15 -12.44 -8.86
C GLN A 119 1.96 -11.15 -9.03
N LEU A 120 3.02 -10.95 -8.25
CA LEU A 120 3.97 -9.84 -8.39
C LEU A 120 5.15 -10.20 -9.30
N GLU A 121 5.50 -11.48 -9.42
CA GLU A 121 6.66 -11.93 -10.19
C GLU A 121 6.64 -11.37 -11.63
N ASN A 122 7.72 -10.69 -12.01
CA ASN A 122 7.89 -10.06 -13.33
C ASN A 122 6.80 -9.04 -13.72
N LYS A 123 6.11 -8.43 -12.76
CA LYS A 123 5.05 -7.43 -13.04
C LYS A 123 5.52 -5.98 -12.86
N GLN A 124 4.78 -5.07 -13.48
CA GLN A 124 4.85 -3.65 -13.16
C GLN A 124 3.92 -3.31 -12.01
N VAL A 125 4.31 -2.34 -11.17
CA VAL A 125 3.50 -1.83 -10.06
C VAL A 125 3.63 -0.32 -9.94
N VAL A 126 2.66 0.32 -9.29
CA VAL A 126 2.77 1.72 -8.86
C VAL A 126 2.97 1.72 -7.34
N TYR A 127 3.95 2.48 -6.84
CA TYR A 127 4.22 2.58 -5.41
C TYR A 127 4.36 4.04 -4.97
N VAL A 128 3.41 4.54 -4.18
CA VAL A 128 3.49 5.88 -3.59
C VAL A 128 4.50 5.85 -2.44
N ILE A 129 5.38 6.85 -2.38
CA ILE A 129 6.24 7.12 -1.23
C ILE A 129 5.93 8.53 -0.76
N SER A 130 5.07 8.65 0.25
CA SER A 130 4.75 9.95 0.87
C SER A 130 5.83 10.30 1.91
N PRO A 131 6.57 11.41 1.75
CA PRO A 131 7.59 11.83 2.74
C PRO A 131 7.05 11.97 4.18
N GLN A 132 5.75 12.21 4.34
CA GLN A 132 5.07 12.34 5.62
C GLN A 132 5.04 11.04 6.42
N TRP A 133 5.21 9.87 5.79
CA TRP A 133 5.34 8.57 6.47
C TRP A 133 6.64 8.47 7.27
N PHE A 134 7.67 9.22 6.87
CA PHE A 134 9.01 9.19 7.46
C PHE A 134 9.08 10.03 8.75
N SER A 135 8.06 9.93 9.59
CA SER A 135 8.07 10.55 10.92
C SER A 135 9.15 9.90 11.80
N LYS A 136 9.61 10.63 12.84
CA LYS A 136 10.63 10.13 13.77
C LYS A 136 10.29 8.78 14.40
N ASN A 137 9.02 8.55 14.69
CA ASN A 137 8.56 7.31 15.33
C ASN A 137 8.14 6.24 14.30
N GLY A 138 8.18 6.57 13.00
CA GLY A 138 7.65 5.75 11.93
C GLY A 138 6.12 5.67 11.97
N TYR A 139 5.60 4.54 11.52
CA TYR A 139 4.17 4.25 11.49
C TYR A 139 3.59 3.97 12.89
N GLU A 140 2.29 4.25 13.06
CA GLU A 140 1.57 4.04 14.33
C GLU A 140 1.18 2.56 14.52
N PRO A 141 1.49 1.93 15.68
CA PRO A 141 1.19 0.51 15.92
C PRO A 141 -0.31 0.16 15.75
N ALA A 142 -1.19 1.06 16.17
CA ALA A 142 -2.64 0.86 16.05
C ALA A 142 -3.11 0.81 14.59
N ALA A 143 -2.51 1.63 13.72
CA ALA A 143 -2.79 1.58 12.28
C ALA A 143 -2.28 0.27 11.67
N PHE A 144 -1.06 -0.15 12.04
CA PHE A 144 -0.50 -1.41 11.54
C PHE A 144 -1.36 -2.62 11.87
N GLN A 145 -1.80 -2.75 13.14
CA GLN A 145 -2.60 -3.88 13.60
C GLN A 145 -3.97 -3.96 12.89
N GLN A 146 -4.52 -2.84 12.42
CA GLN A 146 -5.78 -2.86 11.66
C GLN A 146 -5.64 -3.57 10.31
N TYR A 147 -4.45 -3.49 9.71
CA TYR A 147 -4.14 -3.97 8.36
C TYR A 147 -3.30 -5.26 8.34
N PHE A 148 -2.97 -5.81 9.52
CA PHE A 148 -2.26 -7.07 9.66
C PHE A 148 -3.23 -8.22 10.00
N ASN A 149 -3.04 -9.41 9.43
CA ASN A 149 -3.82 -10.61 9.79
C ASN A 149 -2.97 -11.88 9.90
N GLY A 150 -3.58 -12.97 10.38
CA GLY A 150 -2.92 -14.25 10.54
C GLY A 150 -2.42 -14.88 9.24
N ASP A 151 -3.10 -14.63 8.11
CA ASP A 151 -2.65 -15.09 6.80
C ASP A 151 -1.34 -14.42 6.37
N GLN A 152 -1.22 -13.10 6.53
CA GLN A 152 0.03 -12.37 6.28
C GLN A 152 1.17 -12.87 7.17
N LEU A 153 0.89 -13.18 8.43
CA LEU A 153 1.88 -13.76 9.35
C LEU A 153 2.39 -15.11 8.84
N THR A 154 1.50 -16.05 8.53
CA THR A 154 1.94 -17.36 8.04
C THR A 154 2.60 -17.27 6.67
N SER A 155 2.14 -16.36 5.81
CA SER A 155 2.78 -16.11 4.51
C SER A 155 4.20 -15.59 4.68
N PHE A 156 4.43 -14.67 5.61
CA PHE A 156 5.77 -14.18 5.91
C PHE A 156 6.68 -15.31 6.42
N LEU A 157 6.20 -16.10 7.39
CA LEU A 157 6.97 -17.21 7.95
C LEU A 157 7.28 -18.30 6.90
N GLU A 158 6.38 -18.52 5.93
CA GLU A 158 6.55 -19.49 4.84
C GLU A 158 7.57 -19.01 3.79
N HIS A 159 7.56 -17.72 3.43
CA HIS A 159 8.37 -17.19 2.33
C HIS A 159 9.68 -16.51 2.77
N GLN A 160 9.90 -16.33 4.07
CA GLN A 160 11.16 -15.81 4.59
C GLN A 160 12.35 -16.70 4.16
N SER A 161 13.52 -16.08 4.00
CA SER A 161 14.71 -16.77 3.50
C SER A 161 15.90 -16.71 4.46
N GLY A 162 15.64 -16.41 5.74
CA GLY A 162 16.66 -16.29 6.79
C GLY A 162 17.63 -15.12 6.62
N ASP A 163 17.30 -14.16 5.74
CA ASP A 163 18.17 -13.03 5.40
C ASP A 163 17.92 -11.78 6.26
N GLN A 164 18.71 -10.73 6.02
CA GLN A 164 18.59 -9.45 6.73
C GLN A 164 17.16 -8.85 6.65
N ALA A 165 16.46 -9.04 5.53
CA ALA A 165 15.07 -8.61 5.39
C ALA A 165 14.12 -9.39 6.31
N SER A 166 14.31 -10.71 6.40
CA SER A 166 13.54 -11.59 7.31
C SER A 166 13.78 -11.20 8.77
N GLN A 167 15.04 -10.99 9.16
CA GLN A 167 15.44 -10.53 10.49
C GLN A 167 14.83 -9.17 10.85
N TYR A 168 14.93 -8.20 9.93
CA TYR A 168 14.43 -6.86 10.16
C TYR A 168 12.89 -6.85 10.26
N ALA A 169 12.20 -7.55 9.35
CA ALA A 169 10.74 -7.65 9.36
C ALA A 169 10.22 -8.32 10.65
N ALA A 170 10.88 -9.39 11.11
CA ALA A 170 10.54 -10.05 12.36
C ALA A 170 10.74 -9.12 13.58
N THR A 171 11.87 -8.41 13.63
CA THR A 171 12.15 -7.41 14.67
C THR A 171 11.06 -6.32 14.70
N ARG A 172 10.68 -5.79 13.54
CA ARG A 172 9.64 -4.76 13.43
C ARG A 172 8.27 -5.28 13.81
N LEU A 173 7.94 -6.52 13.42
CA LEU A 173 6.67 -7.15 13.78
C LEU A 173 6.53 -7.29 15.31
N LEU A 174 7.59 -7.70 16.01
CA LEU A 174 7.59 -7.80 17.47
C LEU A 174 7.48 -6.44 18.17
N GLN A 175 8.06 -5.38 17.60
CA GLN A 175 7.92 -4.03 18.15
C GLN A 175 6.47 -3.52 18.07
N GLN A 176 5.75 -3.94 17.04
CA GLN A 176 4.51 -3.27 16.60
C GLN A 176 3.27 -4.11 16.93
N PHE A 177 3.49 -5.42 17.09
CA PHE A 177 2.57 -6.35 17.69
C PHE A 177 3.30 -7.30 18.67
N PRO A 178 3.63 -6.85 19.90
CA PRO A 178 4.41 -7.64 20.87
C PRO A 178 3.78 -8.98 21.30
N ASN A 179 2.47 -9.14 21.11
CA ASN A 179 1.69 -10.32 21.43
C ASN A 179 1.20 -11.04 20.16
N VAL A 180 1.95 -10.93 19.06
CA VAL A 180 1.66 -11.65 17.81
C VAL A 180 1.58 -13.16 18.05
N ALA A 181 0.72 -13.86 17.31
CA ALA A 181 0.70 -15.32 17.30
C ALA A 181 2.05 -15.89 16.83
N MET A 182 2.39 -17.12 17.20
CA MET A 182 3.68 -17.76 16.85
C MET A 182 4.89 -16.88 17.21
N LYS A 183 4.80 -16.18 18.34
CA LYS A 183 5.81 -15.21 18.79
C LYS A 183 7.20 -15.82 18.87
N ASP A 184 7.28 -17.07 19.31
CA ASP A 184 8.51 -17.85 19.40
C ASP A 184 9.22 -18.00 18.05
N LEU A 185 8.47 -18.30 16.97
CA LEU A 185 9.02 -18.37 15.62
C LEU A 185 9.50 -17.01 15.12
N VAL A 186 8.73 -15.96 15.37
CA VAL A 186 9.12 -14.59 15.01
C VAL A 186 10.35 -14.14 15.81
N GLN A 187 10.47 -14.53 17.09
CA GLN A 187 11.63 -14.25 17.92
C GLN A 187 12.89 -14.92 17.40
N LYS A 188 12.82 -16.20 16.99
CA LYS A 188 13.94 -16.90 16.36
C LYS A 188 14.45 -16.13 15.14
N LEU A 189 13.56 -15.73 14.23
CA LEU A 189 13.93 -14.94 13.05
C LEU A 189 14.53 -13.57 13.41
N ALA A 190 13.97 -12.86 14.39
CA ALA A 190 14.49 -11.58 14.84
C ALA A 190 15.89 -11.69 15.47
N SER A 191 16.20 -12.84 16.07
CA SER A 191 17.49 -13.18 16.69
C SER A 191 18.47 -13.91 15.76
N GLU A 192 18.15 -14.03 14.45
CA GLU A 192 18.97 -14.74 13.46
C GLU A 192 19.17 -16.24 13.80
N GLU A 193 18.26 -16.83 14.57
CA GLU A 193 18.26 -18.26 14.86
C GLU A 193 17.60 -19.04 13.71
N GLU A 194 18.21 -20.16 13.32
CA GLU A 194 17.61 -21.06 12.35
C GLU A 194 16.34 -21.74 12.92
N LEU A 195 15.31 -21.83 12.10
CA LEU A 195 14.10 -22.58 12.42
C LEU A 195 14.37 -24.08 12.33
N SER A 196 13.89 -24.84 13.31
CA SER A 196 14.02 -26.30 13.31
C SER A 196 13.11 -26.95 12.26
N THR A 197 13.34 -28.23 11.95
CA THR A 197 12.46 -29.00 11.06
C THR A 197 11.00 -28.98 11.51
N ALA A 198 10.75 -29.14 12.82
CA ALA A 198 9.40 -29.11 13.38
C ALA A 198 8.74 -27.72 13.26
N ASP A 199 9.54 -26.64 13.40
CA ASP A 199 9.05 -25.28 13.19
C ASP A 199 8.61 -25.09 11.73
N ASN A 200 9.44 -25.52 10.76
CA ASN A 200 9.16 -25.40 9.34
C ASN A 200 7.93 -26.21 8.92
N GLU A 201 7.80 -27.47 9.38
CA GLU A 201 6.60 -28.29 9.10
C GLU A 201 5.31 -27.66 9.66
N MET A 202 5.38 -27.05 10.85
CA MET A 202 4.24 -26.33 11.43
C MET A 202 3.89 -25.08 10.62
N ILE A 203 4.88 -24.31 10.18
CA ILE A 203 4.69 -23.12 9.33
C ILE A 203 4.00 -23.52 8.02
N GLU A 204 4.53 -24.51 7.31
CA GLU A 204 3.96 -24.96 6.03
C GLU A 204 2.51 -25.44 6.18
N LEU A 205 2.21 -26.19 7.25
CA LEU A 205 0.86 -26.66 7.53
C LEU A 205 -0.11 -25.49 7.76
N LEU A 206 0.28 -24.53 8.60
CA LEU A 206 -0.55 -23.39 8.97
C LEU A 206 -0.71 -22.38 7.82
N ALA A 207 0.33 -22.14 7.04
CA ALA A 207 0.30 -21.29 5.87
C ALA A 207 -0.66 -21.83 4.81
N ARG A 208 -0.55 -23.13 4.49
CA ARG A 208 -1.46 -23.82 3.58
C ARG A 208 -2.91 -23.78 4.07
N PHE A 209 -3.14 -23.97 5.37
CA PHE A 209 -4.47 -23.88 5.96
C PHE A 209 -5.04 -22.46 5.84
N ASN A 210 -4.27 -21.43 6.19
CA ASN A 210 -4.69 -20.03 6.13
C ASN A 210 -4.97 -19.57 4.69
N GLU A 211 -4.16 -19.98 3.72
CA GLU A 211 -4.40 -19.70 2.30
C GLU A 211 -5.75 -20.27 1.83
N ARG A 212 -6.02 -21.54 2.15
CA ARG A 212 -7.27 -22.18 1.74
C ARG A 212 -8.46 -21.62 2.50
N GLN A 213 -8.30 -21.28 3.76
CA GLN A 213 -9.32 -20.60 4.55
C GLN A 213 -9.67 -19.23 3.93
N ALA A 214 -8.67 -18.43 3.55
CA ALA A 214 -8.87 -17.16 2.87
C ALA A 214 -9.55 -17.37 1.51
N SER A 215 -9.14 -18.37 0.74
CA SER A 215 -9.78 -18.72 -0.55
C SER A 215 -11.25 -19.11 -0.40
N PHE A 216 -11.58 -19.89 0.64
CA PHE A 216 -12.95 -20.36 0.91
C PHE A 216 -13.87 -19.24 1.40
N PHE A 217 -13.44 -18.46 2.40
CA PHE A 217 -14.29 -17.44 3.03
C PHE A 217 -14.22 -16.07 2.35
N GLY A 218 -13.06 -15.71 1.79
CA GLY A 218 -12.80 -14.40 1.18
C GLY A 218 -13.67 -14.12 -0.04
N GLN A 219 -14.07 -15.16 -0.78
CA GLN A 219 -14.96 -15.04 -1.94
C GLN A 219 -16.37 -14.52 -1.60
N PHE A 220 -16.80 -14.63 -0.34
CA PHE A 220 -18.12 -14.16 0.10
C PHE A 220 -18.10 -12.70 0.57
N SER A 221 -16.92 -12.08 0.65
CA SER A 221 -16.81 -10.68 1.05
C SER A 221 -17.25 -9.77 -0.11
N VAL A 222 -18.44 -9.17 0.04
CA VAL A 222 -18.97 -8.14 -0.88
C VAL A 222 -18.85 -6.72 -0.30
N ARG A 223 -18.12 -6.57 0.81
CA ARG A 223 -17.94 -5.28 1.51
C ARG A 223 -17.18 -4.31 0.61
N GLY A 224 -17.80 -3.16 0.37
CA GLY A 224 -17.24 -2.12 -0.51
C GLY A 224 -17.60 -2.29 -1.99
N TYR A 225 -18.40 -3.27 -2.40
CA TYR A 225 -18.78 -3.41 -3.83
C TYR A 225 -19.55 -2.20 -4.36
N VAL A 226 -20.33 -1.54 -3.50
CA VAL A 226 -21.03 -0.28 -3.80
C VAL A 226 -20.09 0.89 -4.09
N ASN A 227 -18.82 0.79 -3.70
CA ASN A 227 -17.82 1.84 -3.91
C ASN A 227 -17.48 2.00 -5.39
N TYR A 228 -17.58 0.94 -6.19
CA TYR A 228 -17.38 1.02 -7.64
C TYR A 228 -18.39 1.97 -8.30
N ASP A 229 -19.68 1.78 -8.03
CA ASP A 229 -20.72 2.67 -8.57
C ASP A 229 -20.57 4.11 -8.05
N LYS A 230 -20.27 4.26 -6.76
CA LYS A 230 -20.15 5.55 -6.09
C LYS A 230 -18.93 6.36 -6.52
N TYR A 231 -17.79 5.72 -6.74
CA TYR A 231 -16.50 6.37 -6.92
C TYR A 231 -15.90 6.20 -8.32
N VAL A 232 -16.36 5.24 -9.11
CA VAL A 232 -15.94 5.06 -10.51
C VAL A 232 -17.07 5.45 -11.46
N VAL A 233 -18.18 4.70 -11.47
CA VAL A 233 -19.28 4.87 -12.44
C VAL A 233 -19.85 6.29 -12.42
N LYS A 234 -19.94 6.90 -11.24
CA LYS A 234 -20.37 8.30 -11.06
C LYS A 234 -19.61 9.27 -11.98
N TYR A 235 -18.29 9.15 -12.10
CA TYR A 235 -17.45 10.08 -12.84
C TYR A 235 -17.31 9.73 -14.32
N LEU A 236 -17.63 8.50 -14.74
CA LEU A 236 -17.61 8.11 -16.17
C LEU A 236 -18.55 8.99 -17.01
N LYS A 237 -19.67 9.41 -16.41
CA LYS A 237 -20.71 10.22 -17.06
C LYS A 237 -20.30 11.69 -17.25
N THR A 238 -19.31 12.17 -16.50
CA THR A 238 -18.87 13.57 -16.56
C THR A 238 -17.68 13.77 -17.50
N LEU A 239 -16.96 12.69 -17.83
CA LEU A 239 -15.77 12.74 -18.69
C LEU A 239 -16.13 12.68 -20.18
N PRO A 240 -15.31 13.32 -21.04
CA PRO A 240 -15.49 13.25 -22.48
C PRO A 240 -15.28 11.82 -22.99
N ASP A 241 -15.93 11.46 -24.09
CA ASP A 241 -15.78 10.12 -24.67
C ASP A 241 -14.42 9.92 -25.34
N GLN A 242 -13.85 10.99 -25.91
CA GLN A 242 -12.50 10.99 -26.49
C GLN A 242 -11.49 11.48 -25.46
N PHE A 243 -10.40 10.73 -25.30
CA PHE A 243 -9.33 11.10 -24.37
C PHE A 243 -8.60 12.37 -24.84
N SER A 244 -8.55 13.38 -23.98
CA SER A 244 -7.70 14.57 -24.15
C SER A 244 -7.40 15.13 -22.78
N TYR A 245 -6.12 15.31 -22.46
CA TYR A 245 -5.72 15.91 -21.19
C TYR A 245 -6.38 17.27 -20.96
N GLN A 246 -6.45 18.12 -21.98
CA GLN A 246 -7.05 19.45 -21.87
C GLN A 246 -8.56 19.36 -21.59
N ALA A 247 -9.30 18.51 -22.29
CA ALA A 247 -10.74 18.39 -22.10
C ALA A 247 -11.09 17.84 -20.70
N ILE A 248 -10.27 16.90 -20.20
CA ILE A 248 -10.42 16.36 -18.84
C ILE A 248 -10.05 17.44 -17.81
N GLU A 249 -8.97 18.17 -18.03
CA GLU A 249 -8.51 19.28 -17.18
C GLU A 249 -9.62 20.32 -16.99
N ASP A 250 -10.30 20.74 -18.05
CA ASP A 250 -11.39 21.73 -17.98
C ASP A 250 -12.53 21.25 -17.05
N ILE A 251 -12.95 19.99 -17.18
CA ILE A 251 -14.00 19.39 -16.34
C ILE A 251 -13.56 19.26 -14.88
N VAL A 252 -12.34 18.77 -14.67
CA VAL A 252 -11.79 18.48 -13.35
C VAL A 252 -11.47 19.77 -12.60
N LYS A 253 -11.02 20.81 -13.30
CA LYS A 253 -10.81 22.16 -12.74
C LYS A 253 -12.12 22.80 -12.29
N ALA A 254 -13.18 22.70 -13.09
CA ALA A 254 -14.50 23.19 -12.70
C ALA A 254 -15.05 22.47 -11.44
N ASP A 255 -14.82 21.15 -11.33
CA ASP A 255 -15.13 20.40 -10.11
C ASP A 255 -14.28 20.87 -8.91
N ALA A 256 -12.98 21.09 -9.10
CA ALA A 256 -12.09 21.57 -8.06
C ALA A 256 -12.52 22.95 -7.53
N GLU A 257 -12.74 23.92 -8.41
CA GLU A 257 -13.17 25.28 -8.07
C GLU A 257 -14.47 25.27 -7.23
N LYS A 258 -15.43 24.42 -7.60
CA LYS A 258 -16.69 24.25 -6.86
C LYS A 258 -16.48 23.65 -5.47
N ASN A 259 -15.51 22.75 -5.33
CA ASN A 259 -15.28 21.99 -4.09
C ASN A 259 -14.18 22.58 -3.20
N THR A 260 -13.55 23.70 -3.57
CA THR A 260 -12.56 24.42 -2.74
C THR A 260 -13.00 25.86 -2.41
N SER A 261 -14.31 26.08 -2.27
CA SER A 261 -14.92 27.41 -2.17
C SER A 261 -14.93 28.03 -0.77
N ASN A 262 -14.61 27.27 0.29
CA ASN A 262 -14.79 27.71 1.68
C ASN A 262 -13.49 28.04 2.44
N ASN A 263 -12.35 28.01 1.74
CA ASN A 263 -11.03 28.30 2.31
C ASN A 263 -10.06 28.76 1.22
N ASP A 264 -9.09 29.60 1.60
CA ASP A 264 -8.08 30.13 0.67
C ASP A 264 -6.81 29.25 0.58
N LEU A 265 -6.81 28.10 1.26
CA LEU A 265 -5.71 27.14 1.26
C LEU A 265 -5.79 26.14 0.09
N GLY A 266 -6.87 26.17 -0.70
CA GLY A 266 -7.06 25.27 -1.84
C GLY A 266 -7.41 23.84 -1.43
N MET A 267 -7.92 23.63 -0.21
CA MET A 267 -8.33 22.31 0.29
C MET A 267 -9.79 22.03 -0.05
N GLU A 268 -10.13 20.76 -0.23
CA GLU A 268 -11.53 20.33 -0.36
C GLU A 268 -12.38 20.82 0.83
N ASN A 269 -13.57 21.34 0.50
CA ASN A 269 -14.54 21.90 1.43
C ASN A 269 -14.87 20.95 2.60
N TYR A 270 -15.05 19.66 2.31
CA TYR A 270 -15.34 18.65 3.34
C TYR A 270 -14.15 18.44 4.27
N PHE A 271 -12.95 18.27 3.71
CA PHE A 271 -11.73 18.08 4.48
C PHE A 271 -11.44 19.29 5.37
N TYR A 272 -11.51 20.51 4.83
CA TYR A 272 -11.26 21.73 5.59
C TYR A 272 -12.20 21.85 6.79
N ASN A 273 -13.50 21.64 6.58
CA ASN A 273 -14.49 21.73 7.66
C ASN A 273 -14.30 20.66 8.76
N THR A 274 -13.87 19.46 8.38
CA THR A 274 -13.77 18.33 9.30
C THR A 274 -12.45 18.28 10.05
N GLN A 275 -11.33 18.57 9.37
CA GLN A 275 -9.99 18.37 9.91
C GLN A 275 -9.25 19.66 10.29
N ILE A 276 -9.58 20.80 9.67
CA ILE A 276 -8.77 22.03 9.78
C ILE A 276 -9.49 23.14 10.53
N LYS A 277 -10.74 23.46 10.14
CA LYS A 277 -11.46 24.68 10.52
C LYS A 277 -11.52 24.92 12.03
N LYS A 278 -11.79 23.87 12.83
CA LYS A 278 -11.95 23.98 14.29
C LYS A 278 -10.64 24.25 15.01
N ASP A 279 -9.54 23.72 14.49
CA ASP A 279 -8.22 23.80 15.13
C ASP A 279 -7.24 24.72 14.38
N LEU A 280 -7.71 25.46 13.37
CA LEU A 280 -6.89 26.32 12.49
C LEU A 280 -5.88 27.17 13.29
N LYS A 281 -6.34 27.87 14.33
CA LYS A 281 -5.47 28.69 15.20
C LYS A 281 -4.36 27.90 15.88
N LYS A 282 -4.63 26.66 16.31
CA LYS A 282 -3.65 25.77 16.95
C LYS A 282 -2.68 25.17 15.94
N LEU A 283 -3.10 25.07 14.67
CA LEU A 283 -2.32 24.46 13.60
C LEU A 283 -1.28 25.42 13.02
N LYS A 284 -1.42 26.74 13.20
CA LYS A 284 -0.39 27.71 12.81
C LYS A 284 0.93 27.35 13.47
N ASP A 285 1.99 27.23 12.67
CA ASP A 285 3.36 26.94 13.11
C ASP A 285 3.54 25.60 13.86
N SER A 286 2.53 24.73 13.85
CA SER A 286 2.53 23.44 14.56
C SER A 286 3.57 22.44 14.04
N GLN A 287 4.10 22.65 12.83
CA GLN A 287 5.02 21.75 12.14
C GLN A 287 6.44 22.33 12.00
N LYS A 288 6.77 23.45 12.67
CA LYS A 288 8.10 24.09 12.59
C LYS A 288 9.28 23.16 12.90
N SER A 289 9.09 22.28 13.87
CA SER A 289 10.11 21.32 14.32
C SER A 289 10.00 19.96 13.66
N PHE A 290 9.04 19.76 12.75
CA PHE A 290 8.90 18.49 12.06
C PHE A 290 10.13 18.25 11.19
N THR A 291 10.57 16.99 11.16
CA THR A 291 11.62 16.51 10.28
C THR A 291 11.28 15.09 9.85
N TYR A 292 11.51 14.81 8.56
CA TYR A 292 11.30 13.51 7.95
C TYR A 292 12.62 12.83 7.56
N LEU A 293 13.76 13.43 7.94
CA LEU A 293 15.10 12.91 7.64
C LEU A 293 15.46 11.68 8.47
N LYS A 294 14.91 11.57 9.69
CA LYS A 294 15.23 10.50 10.64
C LYS A 294 13.99 9.66 10.88
N SER A 295 13.97 8.42 10.38
CA SER A 295 12.79 7.56 10.49
C SER A 295 13.14 6.08 10.34
N PRO A 296 12.51 5.16 11.10
CA PRO A 296 12.56 3.74 10.78
C PRO A 296 11.88 3.41 9.43
N GLU A 297 11.04 4.30 8.88
CA GLU A 297 10.35 4.07 7.60
C GLU A 297 11.34 3.93 6.42
N TYR A 298 12.56 4.48 6.51
CA TYR A 298 13.61 4.23 5.52
C TYR A 298 14.02 2.76 5.45
N ASN A 299 14.08 2.10 6.61
CA ASN A 299 14.40 0.68 6.69
C ASN A 299 13.15 -0.17 6.34
N ASP A 300 11.95 0.26 6.76
CA ASP A 300 10.69 -0.40 6.36
C ASP A 300 10.50 -0.34 4.82
N LEU A 301 10.89 0.76 4.15
CA LEU A 301 10.94 0.87 2.69
C LEU A 301 11.94 -0.13 2.08
N GLN A 302 13.07 -0.37 2.72
CA GLN A 302 14.08 -1.32 2.23
C GLN A 302 13.55 -2.75 2.15
N LEU A 303 12.58 -3.14 3.00
CA LEU A 303 11.87 -4.43 2.85
C LEU A 303 11.13 -4.53 1.52
N VAL A 304 10.41 -3.47 1.14
CA VAL A 304 9.68 -3.41 -0.12
C VAL A 304 10.64 -3.45 -1.31
N LEU A 305 11.72 -2.68 -1.28
CA LEU A 305 12.72 -2.68 -2.36
C LEU A 305 13.39 -4.06 -2.52
N THR A 306 13.68 -4.71 -1.39
CA THR A 306 14.21 -6.08 -1.39
C THR A 306 13.22 -7.05 -2.01
N GLN A 307 11.93 -6.97 -1.66
CA GLN A 307 10.89 -7.82 -2.24
C GLN A 307 10.70 -7.56 -3.74
N PHE A 308 10.72 -6.29 -4.19
CA PHE A 308 10.64 -5.95 -5.61
C PHE A 308 11.82 -6.51 -6.38
N SER A 309 13.02 -6.47 -5.81
CA SER A 309 14.19 -7.09 -6.42
C SER A 309 14.06 -8.61 -6.53
N LYS A 310 13.72 -9.29 -5.43
CA LYS A 310 13.50 -10.75 -5.41
C LYS A 310 12.46 -11.20 -6.44
N SER A 311 11.37 -10.45 -6.55
CA SER A 311 10.23 -10.79 -7.42
C SER A 311 10.36 -10.21 -8.84
N LYS A 312 11.50 -9.57 -9.17
CA LYS A 312 11.76 -8.91 -10.46
C LYS A 312 10.64 -7.95 -10.89
N VAL A 313 10.07 -7.24 -9.91
CA VAL A 313 9.04 -6.22 -10.13
C VAL A 313 9.67 -5.00 -10.74
N ASN A 314 8.98 -4.37 -11.70
CA ASN A 314 9.36 -3.08 -12.27
C ASN A 314 8.42 -1.99 -11.71
N PRO A 315 8.79 -1.30 -10.61
CA PRO A 315 7.95 -0.27 -10.02
C PRO A 315 8.10 1.07 -10.74
N ILE A 316 7.06 1.89 -10.70
CA ILE A 316 7.16 3.36 -10.78
C ILE A 316 6.82 3.96 -9.41
N PHE A 317 7.73 4.78 -8.89
CA PHE A 317 7.59 5.44 -7.60
C PHE A 317 6.98 6.82 -7.76
N ILE A 318 6.05 7.16 -6.87
CA ILE A 318 5.34 8.44 -6.88
C ILE A 318 5.67 9.19 -5.60
N ILE A 319 6.28 10.37 -5.71
CA ILE A 319 6.59 11.22 -4.55
C ILE A 319 5.67 12.44 -4.61
N PRO A 320 4.57 12.47 -3.82
CA PRO A 320 3.65 13.60 -3.79
C PRO A 320 4.27 14.80 -3.04
N PRO A 321 3.78 16.03 -3.27
CA PRO A 321 4.12 17.18 -2.46
C PRO A 321 3.25 17.30 -1.21
N VAL A 322 3.53 18.31 -0.39
CA VAL A 322 2.57 18.90 0.57
C VAL A 322 1.97 20.14 -0.08
N ASN A 323 0.69 20.42 0.17
CA ASN A 323 0.09 21.70 -0.24
C ASN A 323 0.92 22.89 0.28
N LYS A 324 1.43 23.74 -0.61
CA LYS A 324 2.39 24.80 -0.26
C LYS A 324 1.79 25.83 0.70
N LYS A 325 0.54 26.25 0.47
CA LYS A 325 -0.15 27.19 1.37
C LYS A 325 -0.32 26.61 2.77
N TRP A 326 -0.57 25.31 2.87
CA TRP A 326 -0.62 24.61 4.14
C TRP A 326 0.76 24.51 4.80
N MET A 327 1.79 24.14 4.03
CA MET A 327 3.18 24.07 4.49
C MET A 327 3.62 25.39 5.11
N ASP A 328 3.36 26.51 4.43
CA ASP A 328 3.66 27.86 4.91
C ASP A 328 2.85 28.23 6.17
N TYR A 329 1.57 27.84 6.23
CA TYR A 329 0.72 28.09 7.39
C TYR A 329 1.17 27.31 8.63
N ALA A 330 1.39 26.00 8.48
CA ALA A 330 1.82 25.10 9.55
C ALA A 330 3.30 25.26 9.90
N GLY A 331 4.08 25.97 9.08
CA GLY A 331 5.52 26.17 9.27
C GLY A 331 6.37 24.94 8.95
N LEU A 332 5.85 24.02 8.14
CA LEU A 332 6.63 22.86 7.67
C LEU A 332 7.71 23.37 6.69
N ARG A 333 8.94 22.92 6.90
CA ARG A 333 10.12 23.43 6.18
C ARG A 333 10.28 22.78 4.81
N GLU A 334 10.22 23.60 3.75
CA GLU A 334 10.39 23.13 2.36
C GLU A 334 11.80 22.57 2.10
N ASP A 335 12.84 23.20 2.67
CA ASP A 335 14.22 22.71 2.61
C ASP A 335 14.35 21.30 3.21
N MET A 336 13.77 21.09 4.40
CA MET A 336 13.74 19.77 5.05
C MET A 336 12.96 18.74 4.20
N TYR A 337 11.82 19.15 3.64
CA TYR A 337 11.00 18.27 2.80
C TYR A 337 11.79 17.81 1.57
N GLN A 338 12.46 18.74 0.88
CA GLN A 338 13.27 18.43 -0.31
C GLN A 338 14.52 17.62 0.02
N GLN A 339 15.16 17.83 1.18
CA GLN A 339 16.24 16.95 1.65
C GLN A 339 15.76 15.52 1.93
N THR A 340 14.55 15.38 2.49
CA THR A 340 13.91 14.06 2.69
C THR A 340 13.67 13.36 1.35
N VAL A 341 13.16 14.09 0.35
CA VAL A 341 12.97 13.57 -1.01
C VAL A 341 14.30 13.13 -1.62
N GLN A 342 15.36 13.92 -1.50
CA GLN A 342 16.70 13.55 -1.98
C GLN A 342 17.21 12.27 -1.32
N LYS A 343 16.98 12.10 -0.02
CA LYS A 343 17.34 10.89 0.73
C LYS A 343 16.57 9.65 0.25
N ILE A 344 15.26 9.79 0.04
CA ILE A 344 14.43 8.72 -0.54
C ILE A 344 14.94 8.36 -1.93
N ARG A 345 15.12 9.34 -2.81
CA ARG A 345 15.61 9.12 -4.18
C ARG A 345 16.97 8.44 -4.20
N TYR A 346 17.90 8.85 -3.34
CA TYR A 346 19.20 8.20 -3.22
C TYR A 346 19.06 6.70 -2.90
N GLN A 347 18.21 6.34 -1.93
CA GLN A 347 17.95 4.93 -1.61
C GLN A 347 17.38 4.15 -2.81
N LEU A 348 16.52 4.77 -3.62
CA LEU A 348 15.97 4.14 -4.82
C LEU A 348 17.03 4.02 -5.94
N GLU A 349 17.58 5.14 -6.37
CA GLU A 349 18.42 5.27 -7.56
C GLU A 349 19.76 4.54 -7.39
N SER A 350 20.37 4.59 -6.20
CA SER A 350 21.61 3.86 -5.92
C SER A 350 21.46 2.34 -6.01
N GLN A 351 20.23 1.83 -5.94
CA GLN A 351 19.90 0.40 -6.05
C GLN A 351 19.33 0.01 -7.43
N GLY A 352 19.23 0.95 -8.36
CA GLY A 352 18.72 0.73 -9.73
C GLY A 352 17.22 1.01 -9.92
N PHE A 353 16.53 1.56 -8.92
CA PHE A 353 15.13 1.95 -9.03
C PHE A 353 14.98 3.38 -9.57
N THR A 354 14.94 3.54 -10.90
CA THR A 354 15.04 4.85 -11.55
C THR A 354 13.72 5.42 -12.08
N ASN A 355 12.63 4.65 -12.08
CA ASN A 355 11.31 5.14 -12.50
C ASN A 355 10.66 5.93 -11.36
N ILE A 356 10.91 7.24 -11.31
CA ILE A 356 10.42 8.11 -10.23
C ILE A 356 9.65 9.29 -10.82
N ALA A 357 8.34 9.32 -10.59
CA ALA A 357 7.51 10.49 -10.81
C ALA A 357 7.53 11.36 -9.54
N ASP A 358 8.42 12.36 -9.55
CA ASP A 358 8.64 13.26 -8.43
C ASP A 358 7.86 14.55 -8.61
N PHE A 359 6.79 14.67 -7.82
CA PHE A 359 5.90 15.83 -7.80
C PHE A 359 6.12 16.69 -6.55
N SER A 360 7.19 16.43 -5.78
CA SER A 360 7.38 17.01 -4.45
C SER A 360 7.47 18.53 -4.41
N LYS A 361 7.69 19.17 -5.57
CA LYS A 361 7.78 20.63 -5.75
C LYS A 361 6.49 21.27 -6.28
N ASP A 362 5.49 20.47 -6.60
CA ASP A 362 4.28 20.92 -7.29
C ASP A 362 3.16 21.31 -6.31
N GLY A 363 3.46 21.37 -5.01
CA GLY A 363 2.48 21.66 -3.96
C GLY A 363 1.85 23.05 -4.02
N GLY A 364 2.44 23.97 -4.79
CA GLY A 364 1.91 25.31 -5.05
C GLY A 364 1.00 25.40 -6.28
N GLU A 365 0.96 24.36 -7.11
CA GLU A 365 0.15 24.36 -8.32
C GLU A 365 -1.36 24.33 -8.00
N PRO A 366 -2.18 25.20 -8.62
CA PRO A 366 -3.61 25.25 -8.37
C PRO A 366 -4.28 23.90 -8.59
N PHE A 367 -5.07 23.44 -7.61
CA PHE A 367 -5.84 22.19 -7.67
C PHE A 367 -5.00 20.92 -7.87
N PHE A 368 -3.69 20.98 -7.64
CA PHE A 368 -2.83 19.79 -7.68
C PHE A 368 -3.08 18.85 -6.49
N MET A 369 -3.42 19.44 -5.34
CA MET A 369 -3.69 18.73 -4.09
C MET A 369 -5.19 18.71 -3.80
N LYS A 370 -5.70 17.56 -3.33
CA LYS A 370 -7.09 17.46 -2.83
C LYS A 370 -7.21 18.10 -1.44
N ASP A 371 -6.21 17.86 -0.61
CA ASP A 371 -6.16 18.29 0.79
C ASP A 371 -4.73 18.72 1.16
N THR A 372 -4.30 18.49 2.41
CA THR A 372 -2.96 18.88 2.87
C THR A 372 -1.84 18.06 2.24
N ILE A 373 -2.08 16.78 1.93
CA ILE A 373 -1.02 15.80 1.60
C ILE A 373 -1.35 14.85 0.45
N HIS A 374 -2.61 14.77 0.02
CA HIS A 374 -3.00 13.86 -1.06
C HIS A 374 -3.14 14.59 -2.40
N LEU A 375 -2.66 13.95 -3.46
CA LEU A 375 -2.95 14.34 -4.84
C LEU A 375 -4.48 14.34 -5.06
N GLY A 376 -4.92 15.23 -5.93
CA GLY A 376 -6.30 15.29 -6.39
C GLY A 376 -6.38 16.01 -7.72
N TRP A 377 -7.53 15.92 -8.39
CA TRP A 377 -7.85 16.74 -9.56
C TRP A 377 -6.67 16.84 -10.57
N LEU A 378 -6.00 17.99 -10.67
CA LEU A 378 -4.93 18.20 -11.65
C LEU A 378 -3.64 17.45 -11.30
N GLY A 379 -3.40 17.17 -10.01
CA GLY A 379 -2.31 16.30 -9.59
C GLY A 379 -2.49 14.87 -10.08
N TRP A 380 -3.74 14.39 -10.22
CA TRP A 380 -3.99 13.10 -10.85
C TRP A 380 -3.72 13.09 -12.35
N LEU A 381 -3.91 14.21 -13.06
CA LEU A 381 -3.52 14.31 -14.47
C LEU A 381 -2.00 14.35 -14.64
N ALA A 382 -1.27 15.00 -13.73
CA ALA A 382 0.20 14.94 -13.71
C ALA A 382 0.70 13.52 -13.41
N PHE A 383 0.10 12.84 -12.43
CA PHE A 383 0.32 11.43 -12.14
C PHE A 383 0.09 10.56 -13.39
N ASP A 384 -1.03 10.77 -14.07
CA ASP A 384 -1.41 9.98 -15.24
C ASP A 384 -0.40 10.12 -16.39
N LYS A 385 0.12 11.32 -16.63
CA LYS A 385 1.15 11.58 -17.66
C LYS A 385 2.45 10.79 -17.43
N ALA A 386 2.76 10.41 -16.19
CA ALA A 386 3.92 9.57 -15.88
C ALA A 386 3.55 8.07 -15.86
N VAL A 387 2.40 7.72 -15.27
CA VAL A 387 2.03 6.34 -14.98
C VAL A 387 1.41 5.63 -16.18
N ASP A 388 0.54 6.28 -16.95
CA ASP A 388 -0.11 5.63 -18.09
C ASP A 388 0.89 5.21 -19.18
N PRO A 389 1.84 6.05 -19.63
CA PRO A 389 2.84 5.61 -20.61
C PRO A 389 3.70 4.45 -20.12
N PHE A 390 4.03 4.42 -18.83
CA PHE A 390 4.78 3.34 -18.19
C PHE A 390 4.00 2.01 -18.19
N LEU A 391 2.72 2.03 -17.80
CA LEU A 391 1.90 0.82 -17.72
C LEU A 391 1.38 0.35 -19.08
N SER A 392 1.13 1.28 -20.00
CA SER A 392 0.66 0.97 -21.36
C SER A 392 1.76 0.38 -22.24
N ASN A 393 3.03 0.55 -21.88
CA ASN A 393 4.19 -0.04 -22.58
C ASN A 393 5.05 -0.87 -21.60
N PRO A 394 4.65 -2.10 -21.28
CA PRO A 394 5.31 -2.89 -20.24
C PRO A 394 6.75 -3.25 -20.61
N THR A 395 7.67 -2.99 -19.70
CA THR A 395 9.08 -3.39 -19.80
C THR A 395 9.48 -4.26 -18.61
N PRO A 396 10.40 -5.22 -18.80
CA PRO A 396 10.93 -6.00 -17.69
C PRO A 396 11.73 -5.10 -16.73
N ALA A 397 11.80 -5.52 -15.46
CA ALA A 397 12.64 -4.85 -14.48
C ALA A 397 14.12 -4.94 -14.87
N PRO A 398 14.94 -3.91 -14.56
CA PRO A 398 16.38 -4.02 -14.64
C PRO A 398 16.91 -4.97 -13.55
N THR A 399 18.20 -5.29 -13.61
CA THR A 399 18.89 -5.89 -12.47
C THR A 399 19.10 -4.83 -11.39
N TYR A 400 18.65 -5.12 -10.17
CA TYR A 400 18.85 -4.23 -9.02
C TYR A 400 20.11 -4.60 -8.25
N HIS A 401 20.70 -3.59 -7.60
CA HIS A 401 21.89 -3.74 -6.76
C HIS A 401 21.56 -3.32 -5.33
N LEU A 402 21.00 -4.26 -4.55
CA LEU A 402 20.56 -3.98 -3.19
C LEU A 402 21.74 -3.65 -2.26
N ASN A 403 21.53 -2.69 -1.36
CA ASN A 403 22.49 -2.35 -0.31
C ASN A 403 21.85 -2.56 1.08
N GLU A 404 22.34 -3.56 1.81
CA GLU A 404 21.84 -3.92 3.14
C GLU A 404 22.08 -2.84 4.20
N ARG A 405 23.00 -1.89 3.96
CA ARG A 405 23.19 -0.73 4.87
C ARG A 405 21.92 0.10 5.02
N PHE A 406 21.00 0.03 4.06
CA PHE A 406 19.70 0.69 4.17
C PHE A 406 18.75 0.05 5.20
N PHE A 407 19.06 -1.12 5.76
CA PHE A 407 18.40 -1.65 6.96
C PHE A 407 18.98 -1.11 8.28
N SER A 408 20.14 -0.47 8.24
CA SER A 408 20.84 -0.01 9.45
C SER A 408 20.14 1.18 10.11
N LYS A 409 20.37 1.31 11.42
CA LYS A 409 20.00 2.50 12.19
C LYS A 409 20.74 3.75 11.71
N ASP A 410 21.95 3.58 11.16
CA ASP A 410 22.76 4.67 10.64
C ASP A 410 22.05 5.34 9.47
N TRP A 411 21.59 4.54 8.49
CA TRP A 411 20.75 5.07 7.40
C TRP A 411 19.47 5.71 7.92
N ALA A 412 18.77 5.04 8.84
CA ALA A 412 17.52 5.52 9.43
C ALA A 412 17.66 6.90 10.09
N THR A 413 18.83 7.21 10.63
CA THR A 413 19.11 8.44 11.39
C THR A 413 20.05 9.42 10.70
N TYR A 414 20.51 9.10 9.48
CA TYR A 414 21.42 9.90 8.69
C TYR A 414 20.82 11.28 8.32
N ASP A 415 21.59 12.34 8.55
CA ASP A 415 21.25 13.74 8.27
C ASP A 415 22.33 14.50 7.48
N GLY A 416 23.38 13.81 7.02
CA GLY A 416 24.43 14.37 6.17
C GLY A 416 24.04 14.44 4.68
N ASP A 417 25.00 14.83 3.83
CA ASP A 417 24.82 14.78 2.37
C ASP A 417 24.71 13.32 1.93
N VAL A 418 23.60 12.96 1.26
CA VAL A 418 23.31 11.58 0.82
C VAL A 418 24.45 10.97 0.01
N LYS A 419 25.23 11.79 -0.71
CA LYS A 419 26.37 11.34 -1.53
C LYS A 419 27.57 10.87 -0.71
N GLU A 420 27.63 11.24 0.56
CA GLU A 420 28.69 10.84 1.49
C GLU A 420 28.31 9.57 2.28
N PHE A 421 27.06 9.09 2.15
CA PHE A 421 26.63 7.83 2.71
C PHE A 421 27.15 6.66 1.86
N GLN A 422 28.28 6.10 2.27
CA GLN A 422 28.86 4.88 1.68
C GLN A 422 28.27 3.62 2.27
#